data_AF-A0A0Q9LIS9-F1
#
_entry.id   AF-A0A0Q9LIS9-F1
#
_cell.length_a   1.000
_cell.length_b   1.000
_cell.length_c   1.000
_cell.angle_alpha   90.00
_cell.angle_beta   90.00
_cell.angle_gamma   90.00
#
_symmetry.space_group_name_H-M   'P 1'
#
loop_
_entity.id
_entity.type
_entity.pdbx_description
1 polymer ?
#
loop_
_entity_poly.entity_id
_entity_poly.type
_entity_poly.pdbx_seq_one_letter_code
_entity_poly.pdbx_strand_id
1 'polypeptide(L)' 'MNVSHGLYYSETNEPAFGKPYILKTLNNSIKLVILGVTEYYIPSWENHANIRGLAFQNALEAVKAWFARNRKVLL' A
#
# COMPACT_ATOMS: atom_id res chain seq x y z
N MET A 1 -8.13 3.93 -9.02
CA MET A 1 -8.28 3.56 -7.59
C MET A 1 -6.96 3.86 -6.92
N ASN A 2 -6.87 4.90 -6.08
CA ASN A 2 -5.60 5.41 -5.53
C ASN A 2 -5.18 4.64 -4.26
N VAL A 3 -5.09 3.32 -4.36
CA VAL A 3 -4.89 2.40 -3.22
C VAL A 3 -3.67 1.51 -3.47
N SER A 4 -2.49 1.95 -3.08
CA SER A 4 -1.31 1.08 -3.08
C SER A 4 -0.43 1.34 -1.87
N HIS A 5 -0.20 0.30 -1.08
CA HIS A 5 0.87 0.27 -0.09
C HIS A 5 2.14 -0.31 -0.70
N GLY A 6 3.28 0.28 -0.35
CA GLY A 6 4.59 -0.13 -0.87
C GLY A 6 5.13 0.75 -2.00
N LEU A 7 4.41 1.80 -2.40
CA LEU A 7 4.87 2.81 -3.35
C LEU A 7 5.10 4.15 -2.66
N TYR A 8 6.28 4.72 -2.86
CA TYR A 8 6.70 5.96 -2.23
C TYR A 8 7.37 6.89 -3.23
N TYR A 9 7.31 8.20 -2.99
CA TYR A 9 8.16 9.15 -3.69
C TYR A 9 9.58 9.05 -3.15
N SER A 10 10.57 8.83 -4.02
CA SER A 10 11.96 8.59 -3.61
C SER A 10 12.59 9.77 -2.87
N GLU A 11 12.15 11.00 -3.13
CA GLU A 11 12.72 12.22 -2.56
C GLU A 11 12.18 12.52 -1.15
N THR A 12 10.90 12.24 -0.90
CA THR A 12 10.22 12.60 0.35
C THR A 12 9.95 11.39 1.25
N ASN A 13 10.05 10.17 0.70
CA ASN A 13 9.62 8.93 1.33
C ASN A 13 8.14 8.93 1.74
N GLU A 14 7.34 9.81 1.14
CA GLU A 14 5.90 9.85 1.35
C GLU A 14 5.19 8.83 0.46
N PRO A 15 4.06 8.26 0.91
CA PRO A 15 3.25 7.37 0.08
C PRO A 15 2.85 8.04 -1.24
N ALA A 16 3.11 7.37 -2.36
CA ALA A 16 2.77 7.89 -3.69
C ALA A 16 1.25 7.93 -3.94
N PHE A 17 0.48 7.19 -3.13
CA PHE A 17 -0.97 7.15 -3.15
C PHE A 17 -1.55 7.40 -1.77
N GLY A 18 -2.85 7.69 -1.72
CA GLY A 18 -3.59 7.96 -0.49
C GLY A 18 -3.74 6.73 0.41
N LYS A 19 -4.82 6.69 1.20
CA LYS A 19 -5.09 5.55 2.10
C LYS A 19 -5.06 4.25 1.29
N PRO A 20 -4.18 3.28 1.62
CA PRO A 20 -3.99 2.10 0.78
C PRO A 20 -5.07 1.04 0.99
N TYR A 21 -6.14 1.34 1.73
CA TYR A 21 -7.16 0.38 2.10
C TYR A 21 -8.56 0.97 2.08
N ILE A 22 -9.53 0.09 1.90
CA ILE A 22 -10.97 0.36 2.05
C ILE A 22 -11.46 -0.38 3.28
N LEU A 23 -12.14 0.31 4.19
CA LEU A 23 -12.84 -0.28 5.32
C LEU A 23 -14.33 -0.36 5.00
N LYS A 24 -14.93 -1.53 5.18
CA LYS A 24 -16.38 -1.74 5.10
C LYS A 24 -16.86 -2.42 6.36
N THR A 25 -18.03 -2.04 6.85
CA THR A 25 -18.72 -2.76 7.91
C THR A 25 -19.88 -3.53 7.30
N LEU A 26 -19.85 -4.85 7.42
CA LEU A 26 -20.91 -5.76 6.98
C LEU A 26 -21.78 -6.12 8.18
N ASN A 27 -23.09 -6.18 7.97
CA ASN A 27 -24.09 -6.61 8.98
C ASN A 27 -23.88 -5.94 10.36
N ASN A 28 -23.47 -4.67 10.35
CA ASN A 28 -23.22 -3.82 11.52
C ASN A 28 -22.22 -4.36 12.56
N SER A 29 -21.50 -5.44 12.26
CA SER A 29 -20.69 -6.17 13.24
C SER A 29 -19.36 -6.68 12.68
N ILE A 30 -19.24 -6.88 11.37
CA ILE A 30 -18.03 -7.40 10.74
C ILE A 30 -17.28 -6.26 10.06
N LYS A 31 -16.10 -5.91 10.57
CA LYS A 31 -15.17 -4.99 9.90
C LYS A 31 -14.35 -5.76 8.86
N LEU A 32 -14.48 -5.38 7.58
CA LEU A 32 -13.69 -5.88 6.46
C LEU A 32 -12.70 -4.80 6.00
N VAL A 33 -11.42 -5.15 5.92
CA VAL A 33 -10.40 -4.30 5.30
C VAL A 33 -9.91 -4.93 4.00
N ILE A 34 -9.98 -4.16 2.93
CA ILE A 34 -9.40 -4.49 1.62
C ILE A 34 -8.15 -3.63 1.46
N LEU A 35 -6.97 -4.24 1.52
CA LEU A 35 -5.67 -3.56 1.38
C LEU A 35 -5.14 -3.74 -0.05
N GLY A 36 -4.84 -2.63 -0.73
CA GLY A 36 -4.13 -2.63 -2.00
C GLY A 36 -2.63 -2.60 -1.79
N VAL A 37 -1.90 -3.45 -2.50
CA VAL A 37 -0.43 -3.55 -2.43
C VAL A 37 0.15 -3.61 -3.83
N THR A 38 1.36 -3.08 -4.00
CA THR A 38 2.09 -3.16 -5.26
C THR A 38 3.41 -3.89 -5.07
N GLU A 39 3.73 -4.78 -6.02
CA GLU A 39 4.91 -5.62 -5.98
C GLU A 39 6.18 -4.84 -6.33
N TYR A 40 7.30 -5.20 -5.69
CA TYR A 40 8.59 -4.53 -5.91
C TYR A 40 9.27 -4.90 -7.23
N TYR A 41 8.73 -5.88 -7.96
CA TYR A 41 9.32 -6.38 -9.20
C TYR A 41 8.94 -5.54 -10.45
N ILE A 42 8.06 -4.55 -10.32
CA ILE A 42 7.67 -3.66 -11.43
C ILE A 42 8.87 -3.02 -12.16
N PRO A 43 9.93 -2.54 -11.49
CA PRO A 43 11.09 -1.98 -12.18
C PRO A 43 11.81 -2.95 -13.12
N SER A 44 11.60 -4.26 -12.97
CA SER A 44 12.24 -5.27 -13.83
C SER A 44 11.56 -5.42 -15.21
N TRP A 45 10.31 -4.99 -15.36
CA TRP A 45 9.56 -5.11 -16.63
C TRP A 45 9.00 -3.78 -17.16
N GLU A 46 8.93 -2.73 -16.34
CA GLU A 46 8.33 -1.44 -16.69
C GLU A 46 9.38 -0.47 -17.24
N ASN A 47 8.96 0.47 -18.09
CA ASN A 47 9.87 1.49 -18.57
C ASN A 47 10.28 2.43 -17.42
N HIS A 48 11.59 2.61 -17.22
CA HIS A 48 12.14 3.45 -16.15
C HIS A 48 11.64 4.89 -16.19
N ALA A 49 11.27 5.42 -17.38
CA ALA A 49 10.70 6.75 -17.50
C ALA A 49 9.32 6.86 -16.83
N ASN A 50 8.51 5.78 -16.84
CA ASN A 50 7.17 5.75 -16.26
C ASN A 50 7.18 5.68 -14.72
N ILE A 51 8.25 5.13 -14.16
CA ILE A 51 8.41 4.91 -12.71
C ILE A 51 9.46 5.83 -12.08
N ARG A 52 9.90 6.85 -12.81
CA ARG A 52 10.90 7.80 -12.34
C ARG A 52 10.42 8.49 -11.07
N GLY A 53 11.27 8.48 -10.04
CA GLY A 53 10.97 9.11 -8.76
C GLY A 53 10.07 8.26 -7.84
N LEU A 54 9.75 7.02 -8.23
CA LEU A 54 9.06 6.05 -7.38
C LEU A 54 10.04 5.05 -6.77
N ALA A 55 9.81 4.74 -5.50
CA ALA A 55 10.45 3.66 -4.77
C ALA A 55 9.42 2.55 -4.48
N PHE A 56 9.86 1.30 -4.67
CA PHE A 56 9.01 0.12 -4.50
C PHE A 56 9.52 -0.71 -3.32
N GLN A 57 8.65 -0.95 -2.36
CA GLN A 57 8.91 -1.79 -1.19
C GLN A 57 8.43 -3.21 -1.43
N ASN A 58 9.12 -4.19 -0.85
CA ASN A 58 8.63 -5.57 -0.84
C ASN A 58 7.20 -5.65 -0.27
N ALA A 59 6.29 -6.27 -1.03
CA ALA A 59 4.86 -6.29 -0.70
C ALA A 59 4.59 -6.97 0.64
N LEU A 60 5.26 -8.09 0.94
CA LEU A 60 5.08 -8.82 2.20
C LEU A 60 5.51 -7.95 3.39
N GLU A 61 6.66 -7.30 3.29
CA GLU A 61 7.15 -6.43 4.36
C GLU A 61 6.28 -5.18 4.54
N ALA A 62 5.77 -4.62 3.44
CA ALA A 62 4.81 -3.53 3.47
C ALA A 62 3.52 -3.94 4.22
N VAL A 63 2.95 -5.11 3.92
CA VAL A 63 1.74 -5.63 4.60
C VAL A 63 1.98 -5.84 6.09
N LYS A 64 3.10 -6.46 6.48
CA LYS A 64 3.46 -6.67 7.89
C LYS A 64 3.54 -5.35 8.64
N ALA A 65 4.25 -4.36 8.09
CA ALA A 65 4.39 -3.04 8.69
C ALA A 65 3.04 -2.31 8.79
N TRP A 66 2.20 -2.43 7.75
CA TRP A 66 0.86 -1.87 7.78
C TRP A 66 0.00 -2.48 8.88
N PHE A 67 -0.02 -3.81 9.00
CA PHE A 67 -0.80 -4.49 10.03
C PHE A 67 -0.33 -4.13 11.43
N ALA A 68 0.98 -4.10 11.67
CA ALA A 68 1.56 -3.72 12.96
C ALA A 68 1.13 -2.30 13.40
N ARG A 69 1.08 -1.34 12.47
CA ARG A 69 0.64 0.04 12.74
C ARG A 69 -0.87 0.18 12.93
N ASN A 70 -1.66 -0.59 12.19
CA ASN A 70 -3.13 -0.41 12.12
C ASN A 70 -3.92 -1.42 12.97
N ARG A 71 -3.25 -2.27 13.76
CA ARG A 71 -3.86 -3.22 14.70
C ARG A 71 -5.04 -2.62 15.50
N LYS A 72 -4.87 -1.40 16.03
CA LYS A 72 -5.89 -0.73 16.87
C LYS A 72 -7.10 -0.22 16.08
N VAL A 73 -6.98 -0.05 14.78
CA VAL A 73 -8.09 0.36 13.90
C VAL A 73 -8.92 -0.86 13.48
N LEU A 74 -8.27 -2.03 13.41
CA LEU A 74 -8.87 -3.29 12.98
C LEU A 74 -9.67 -3.99 14.08
N LEU A 75 -9.26 -3.83 15.35
CA LEU A 75 -9.95 -4.35 16.53
C LEU A 75 -10.82 -3.22 17.11
#